data_AF-A0A0K8Q7W8-F1
#
_entry.id   AF-A0A0K8Q7W8-F1
#
_cell.length_a   1.000
_cell.length_b   1.000
_cell.length_c   1.000
_cell.angle_alpha   90.00
_cell.angle_beta   90.00
_cell.angle_gamma   90.00
#
_symmetry.space_group_name_H-M   'P 1'
#
loop_
_entity.id
_entity.type
_entity.pdbx_description
1 polymer ?
#
loop_
_entity_poly.entity_id
_entity_poly.type
_entity_poly.pdbx_seq_one_letter_code
_entity_poly.pdbx_strand_id
1 'polypeptide(L)'
;MTEADAGLPGPPPQDPTSSLIELLDLGELEGARTDEDIFMGPSQRQPRQRVFGGQVLAQSLIAANRTVDPARSVHSMHGYFLRPGDANKPITFGVQRLRDGRSFSARRVHAYQDGMPILSMIASFQEADEGIDHQSPMPEGIPDPESLPSTADLLGKFDHPVARHWPMSVLLISGM
;
A
#
# COMPACT_ATOMS: atom_id res chain seq x y z
N MET A 1 -14.30 -20.61 26.03
CA MET A 1 -14.12 -19.51 25.07
C MET A 1 -13.23 -18.49 25.76
N THR A 2 -11.92 -18.68 25.63
CA THR A 2 -10.86 -17.94 26.33
C THR A 2 -10.61 -16.60 25.63
N GLU A 3 -10.24 -15.56 26.38
CA GLU A 3 -9.98 -14.17 25.94
C GLU A 3 -8.94 -14.01 24.80
N ALA A 4 -8.34 -15.10 24.31
CA ALA A 4 -7.33 -15.10 23.25
C ALA A 4 -7.88 -14.84 21.83
N ASP A 5 -9.20 -14.93 21.63
CA ASP A 5 -9.83 -14.79 20.30
C ASP A 5 -10.27 -13.34 19.99
N ALA A 6 -10.20 -12.43 20.96
CA ALA A 6 -10.79 -11.09 20.89
C ALA A 6 -10.00 -10.05 20.06
N GLY A 7 -8.94 -10.46 19.36
CA GLY A 7 -8.06 -9.55 18.62
C GLY A 7 -7.64 -10.02 17.23
N LEU A 8 -8.14 -11.18 16.77
CA LEU A 8 -7.78 -11.70 15.47
C LEU A 8 -8.76 -11.18 14.41
N PRO A 9 -8.27 -10.67 13.27
CA PRO A 9 -9.14 -10.36 12.15
C PRO A 9 -9.90 -11.62 11.73
N GLY A 10 -11.11 -11.43 11.18
CA GLY A 10 -11.93 -12.51 10.65
C GLY A 10 -11.19 -13.36 9.61
N PRO A 11 -11.80 -14.47 9.16
CA PRO A 11 -11.17 -15.35 8.19
C PRO A 11 -10.68 -14.54 6.97
N PRO A 12 -9.53 -14.90 6.40
CA PRO A 12 -8.97 -14.16 5.28
C PRO A 12 -9.96 -14.11 4.11
N PRO A 13 -9.93 -13.04 3.30
CA PRO A 13 -10.82 -12.92 2.16
C PRO A 13 -10.66 -14.11 1.20
N GLN A 14 -11.77 -14.52 0.60
CA GLN A 14 -11.79 -15.62 -0.37
C GLN A 14 -11.00 -15.27 -1.65
N ASP A 15 -10.94 -13.97 -1.98
CA ASP A 15 -10.12 -13.42 -3.05
C ASP A 15 -9.23 -12.27 -2.51
N PRO A 16 -7.94 -12.54 -2.26
CA PRO A 16 -7.01 -11.54 -1.73
C PRO A 16 -6.71 -10.42 -2.72
N THR A 17 -6.75 -10.68 -4.03
CA THR A 17 -6.47 -9.69 -5.07
C THR A 17 -7.59 -8.68 -5.16
N SER A 18 -8.84 -9.14 -5.23
CA SER A 18 -10.01 -8.24 -5.23
C SER A 18 -10.05 -7.41 -3.95
N SER A 19 -9.75 -8.01 -2.80
CA SER A 19 -9.68 -7.29 -1.52
C SER A 19 -8.61 -6.21 -1.49
N LEU A 20 -7.46 -6.45 -2.13
CA LEU A 20 -6.43 -5.41 -2.28
C LEU A 20 -6.93 -4.28 -3.18
N ILE A 21 -7.54 -4.60 -4.31
CA ILE A 21 -8.05 -3.59 -5.25
C ILE A 21 -9.08 -2.70 -4.57
N GLU A 22 -10.01 -3.28 -3.81
CA GLU A 22 -10.99 -2.53 -3.01
C GLU A 22 -10.31 -1.65 -1.95
N LEU A 23 -9.28 -2.15 -1.27
CA LEU A 23 -8.51 -1.39 -0.27
C LEU A 23 -7.79 -0.18 -0.87
N LEU A 24 -7.38 -0.27 -2.14
CA LEU A 24 -6.71 0.79 -2.87
C LEU A 24 -7.68 1.80 -3.50
N ASP A 25 -8.98 1.53 -3.50
CA ASP A 25 -9.98 2.47 -3.98
C ASP A 25 -10.31 3.52 -2.91
N LEU A 26 -9.82 4.74 -3.13
CA LEU A 26 -9.97 5.85 -2.20
C LEU A 26 -11.23 6.67 -2.49
N GLY A 27 -11.91 7.14 -1.45
CA GLY A 27 -12.94 8.16 -1.59
C GLY A 27 -12.33 9.55 -1.70
N GLU A 28 -12.86 10.39 -2.59
CA GLU A 28 -12.51 11.81 -2.65
C GLU A 28 -13.36 12.61 -1.67
N LEU A 29 -12.74 13.58 -0.98
CA LEU A 29 -13.43 14.46 -0.06
C LEU A 29 -13.40 15.90 -0.58
N GLU A 30 -14.54 16.35 -1.10
CA GLU A 30 -14.73 17.74 -1.52
C GLU A 30 -15.03 18.66 -0.33
N GLY A 31 -14.58 19.91 -0.41
CA GLY A 31 -14.97 20.97 0.54
C GLY A 31 -14.01 21.22 1.71
N ALA A 32 -12.86 20.54 1.78
CA ALA A 32 -11.78 20.95 2.66
C ALA A 32 -11.22 22.31 2.22
N ARG A 33 -11.11 23.29 3.13
CA ARG A 33 -10.54 24.61 2.85
C ARG A 33 -9.01 24.54 2.89
N THR A 34 -8.41 23.76 2.00
CA THR A 34 -6.96 23.50 1.92
C THR A 34 -6.47 23.61 0.48
N ASP A 35 -5.17 23.89 0.30
CA ASP A 35 -4.49 23.82 -1.01
C ASP A 35 -4.10 22.38 -1.40
N GLU A 36 -4.60 21.39 -0.64
CA GLU A 36 -4.35 19.96 -0.85
C GLU A 36 -5.58 19.27 -1.44
N ASP A 37 -5.36 18.33 -2.36
CA ASP A 37 -6.37 17.36 -2.77
C ASP A 37 -6.51 16.30 -1.66
N ILE A 38 -7.73 16.07 -1.15
CA ILE A 38 -7.97 15.21 0.01
C ILE A 38 -8.66 13.91 -0.39
N PHE A 39 -8.06 12.80 0.03
CA PHE A 39 -8.60 11.45 -0.15
C PHE A 39 -8.78 10.74 1.19
N MET A 40 -9.67 9.75 1.23
CA MET A 40 -9.87 8.88 2.39
C MET A 40 -9.83 7.42 1.97
N GLY A 41 -9.03 6.62 2.67
CA GLY A 41 -8.90 5.18 2.44
C GLY A 41 -9.31 4.36 3.67
N PRO A 42 -9.86 3.15 3.48
CA PRO A 42 -10.11 2.23 4.57
C PRO A 42 -8.81 1.64 5.11
N SER A 43 -8.88 1.04 6.31
CA SER A 43 -7.80 0.23 6.88
C SER A 43 -8.15 -1.24 6.87
N GLN A 44 -7.21 -2.09 6.44
CA GLN A 44 -7.34 -3.53 6.61
C GLN A 44 -7.17 -3.87 8.09
N ARG A 45 -8.02 -4.75 8.62
CA ARG A 45 -7.86 -5.23 10.01
C ARG A 45 -6.58 -6.03 10.15
N GLN A 46 -5.82 -5.73 11.21
CA GLN A 46 -4.52 -6.33 11.47
C GLN A 46 -4.48 -6.94 12.89
N PRO A 47 -3.85 -8.11 13.12
CA PRO A 47 -3.80 -8.78 14.43
C PRO A 47 -3.18 -7.94 15.55
N ARG A 48 -2.25 -7.04 15.20
CA ARG A 48 -1.59 -6.12 16.17
C ARG A 48 -2.22 -4.73 16.20
N GLN A 49 -3.39 -4.57 15.55
CA GLN A 49 -4.14 -3.32 15.41
C GLN A 49 -3.34 -2.15 14.82
N ARG A 50 -2.21 -2.43 14.20
CA ARG A 50 -1.37 -1.43 13.51
C ARG A 50 -1.57 -1.55 12.02
N VAL A 51 -1.76 -0.43 11.34
CA VAL A 51 -1.85 -0.43 9.88
C VAL A 51 -0.56 -1.00 9.28
N PHE A 52 -0.70 -1.86 8.28
CA PHE A 52 0.44 -2.36 7.53
C PHE A 52 1.09 -1.24 6.72
N GLY A 53 2.41 -1.07 6.85
CA GLY A 53 3.12 0.04 6.20
C GLY A 53 2.97 0.05 4.67
N GLY A 54 2.93 -1.12 4.03
CA GLY A 54 2.70 -1.23 2.60
C GLY A 54 1.33 -0.70 2.17
N GLN A 55 0.29 -0.85 2.99
CA GLN A 55 -1.03 -0.30 2.72
C GLN A 55 -0.99 1.24 2.69
N VAL A 56 -0.43 1.87 3.73
CA VAL A 56 -0.36 3.33 3.83
C VAL A 56 0.44 3.91 2.67
N LEU A 57 1.55 3.26 2.31
CA LEU A 57 2.41 3.68 1.20
C LEU A 57 1.68 3.54 -0.15
N ALA A 58 1.03 2.41 -0.41
CA ALA A 58 0.30 2.16 -1.65
C ALA A 58 -0.88 3.13 -1.81
N GLN A 59 -1.70 3.32 -0.77
CA GLN A 59 -2.80 4.29 -0.79
C GLN A 59 -2.28 5.72 -0.99
N SER A 60 -1.16 6.09 -0.37
CA SER A 60 -0.53 7.41 -0.59
C SER A 60 -0.08 7.61 -2.03
N LEU A 61 0.47 6.56 -2.65
CA LEU A 61 0.90 6.59 -4.05
C LEU A 61 -0.30 6.71 -5.00
N ILE A 62 -1.39 5.98 -4.74
CA ILE A 62 -2.65 6.10 -5.49
C ILE A 62 -3.24 7.50 -5.36
N ALA A 63 -3.30 8.06 -4.15
CA ALA A 63 -3.76 9.42 -3.92
C ALA A 63 -2.93 10.43 -4.74
N ALA A 64 -1.60 10.32 -4.71
CA ALA A 64 -0.74 11.16 -5.54
C ALA A 64 -1.04 10.98 -7.04
N ASN A 65 -1.17 9.75 -7.51
CA ASN A 65 -1.38 9.42 -8.92
C ASN A 65 -2.70 10.01 -9.46
N ARG A 66 -3.77 10.04 -8.65
CA ARG A 66 -5.06 10.65 -9.02
C ARG A 66 -4.99 12.16 -9.26
N THR A 67 -3.94 12.83 -8.79
CA THR A 67 -3.73 14.27 -8.97
C THR A 67 -2.76 14.63 -10.11
N VAL A 68 -2.29 13.63 -10.86
CA VAL A 68 -1.30 13.79 -11.93
C VAL A 68 -1.98 13.51 -13.28
N ASP A 69 -1.45 14.10 -14.36
CA ASP A 69 -1.87 13.76 -15.73
C ASP A 69 -1.73 12.24 -15.97
N PRO A 70 -2.76 11.54 -16.49
CA PRO A 70 -2.70 10.10 -16.75
C PRO A 70 -1.56 9.65 -17.68
N ALA A 71 -1.01 10.55 -18.49
CA ALA A 71 0.16 10.26 -19.33
C ALA A 71 1.47 10.13 -18.54
N ARG A 72 1.49 10.51 -17.24
CA ARG A 72 2.67 10.47 -16.39
C ARG A 72 2.60 9.29 -15.42
N SER A 73 3.61 8.44 -15.48
CA SER A 73 3.76 7.30 -14.57
C SER A 73 4.71 7.65 -13.43
N VAL A 74 4.45 7.10 -12.24
CA VAL A 74 5.40 7.20 -11.12
C VAL A 74 6.70 6.47 -11.46
N HIS A 75 7.84 7.10 -11.18
CA HIS A 75 9.16 6.48 -11.36
C HIS A 75 10.01 6.47 -10.09
N SER A 76 9.64 7.25 -9.08
CA SER A 76 10.31 7.23 -7.78
C SER A 76 9.41 7.75 -6.68
N MET A 77 9.65 7.28 -5.46
CA MET A 77 9.04 7.78 -4.25
C MET A 77 10.00 7.65 -3.07
N HIS A 78 9.91 8.59 -2.13
CA HIS A 78 10.61 8.56 -0.86
C HIS A 78 9.62 8.83 0.24
N GLY A 79 9.69 8.09 1.35
CA GLY A 79 8.78 8.31 2.46
C GLY A 79 9.34 7.92 3.81
N TYR A 80 8.79 8.55 4.86
CA TYR A 80 9.12 8.31 6.25
C TYR A 80 7.85 7.95 7.03
N PHE A 81 7.84 6.77 7.64
CA PHE A 81 6.81 6.39 8.61
C PHE A 81 7.09 7.13 9.93
N LEU A 82 6.19 8.02 10.31
CA LEU A 82 6.38 8.90 11.46
C LEU A 82 5.76 8.31 12.73
N ARG A 83 4.62 7.62 12.58
CA ARG A 83 3.82 7.09 13.68
C ARG A 83 3.14 5.79 13.27
N PRO A 84 2.85 4.89 14.22
CA PRO A 84 2.00 3.74 13.92
C PRO A 84 0.57 4.20 13.66
N GLY A 85 -0.02 3.73 12.57
CA GLY A 85 -1.46 3.90 12.33
C GLY A 85 -2.29 2.87 13.11
N ASP A 86 -3.52 3.22 13.46
CA ASP A 86 -4.55 2.35 14.01
C ASP A 86 -5.35 1.68 12.88
N ALA A 87 -5.30 0.35 12.81
CA ALA A 87 -5.97 -0.45 11.79
C ALA A 87 -7.51 -0.45 11.88
N ASN A 88 -8.09 0.13 12.94
CA ASN A 88 -9.54 0.27 13.10
C ASN A 88 -10.08 1.61 12.61
N LYS A 89 -9.22 2.53 12.19
CA LYS A 89 -9.59 3.87 11.74
C LYS A 89 -9.29 4.05 10.25
N PRO A 90 -10.10 4.84 9.51
CA PRO A 90 -9.74 5.24 8.15
C PRO A 90 -8.48 6.10 8.17
N ILE A 91 -7.89 6.32 6.99
CA ILE A 91 -6.72 7.16 6.80
C ILE A 91 -7.08 8.29 5.85
N THR A 92 -6.73 9.52 6.21
CA THR A 92 -6.88 10.68 5.34
C THR A 92 -5.56 10.95 4.64
N PHE A 93 -5.57 11.20 3.34
CA PHE A 93 -4.40 11.51 2.54
C PHE A 93 -4.53 12.93 2.01
N GLY A 94 -3.63 13.82 2.44
CA GLY A 94 -3.51 15.17 1.90
C GLY A 94 -2.42 15.20 0.84
N VAL A 95 -2.79 15.51 -0.40
CA VAL A 95 -1.87 15.57 -1.53
C VAL A 95 -1.61 17.03 -1.89
N GLN A 96 -0.35 17.44 -1.78
CA GLN A 96 0.10 18.74 -2.25
C GLN A 96 0.79 18.61 -3.62
N ARG A 97 0.38 19.45 -4.55
CA ARG A 97 1.03 19.60 -5.86
C ARG A 97 2.29 20.47 -5.72
N LEU A 98 3.46 19.85 -5.74
CA LEU A 98 4.72 20.59 -5.58
C LEU A 98 5.18 21.24 -6.89
N ARG A 99 4.99 20.54 -8.01
CA ARG A 99 5.42 20.98 -9.33
C ARG A 99 4.66 20.22 -10.43
N ASP A 100 4.26 20.94 -11.46
CA ASP A 100 3.89 20.38 -12.77
C ASP A 100 4.78 21.06 -13.83
N GLY A 101 5.85 20.36 -14.21
CA GLY A 101 6.76 20.78 -15.26
C GLY A 101 6.35 20.23 -16.62
N ARG A 102 7.22 20.44 -17.62
CA ARG A 102 7.01 19.92 -18.97
C ARG A 102 6.97 18.39 -19.03
N SER A 103 7.92 17.72 -18.38
CA SER A 103 8.05 16.24 -18.44
C SER A 103 7.88 15.55 -17.10
N PHE A 104 7.89 16.32 -16.00
CA PHE A 104 7.86 15.79 -14.64
C PHE A 104 6.80 16.47 -13.77
N SER A 105 6.16 15.68 -12.93
CA SER A 105 5.31 16.15 -11.82
C SER A 105 5.88 15.65 -10.50
N ALA A 106 5.78 16.49 -9.46
CA ALA A 106 6.11 16.11 -8.09
C ALA A 106 4.90 16.32 -7.17
N ARG A 107 4.64 15.34 -6.30
CA ARG A 107 3.57 15.39 -5.29
C ARG A 107 4.15 15.09 -3.91
N ARG A 108 3.69 15.81 -2.90
CA ARG A 108 3.88 15.44 -1.49
C ARG A 108 2.56 14.87 -0.97
N VAL A 109 2.63 13.77 -0.24
CA VAL A 109 1.48 13.17 0.42
C VAL A 109 1.79 13.03 1.91
N HIS A 110 0.89 13.55 2.73
CA HIS A 110 0.83 13.18 4.13
C HIS A 110 -0.38 12.26 4.34
N ALA A 111 -0.15 11.11 4.96
CA ALA A 111 -1.22 10.28 5.47
C ALA A 111 -1.45 10.64 6.93
N TYR A 112 -2.71 10.82 7.33
CA TYR A 112 -3.12 11.30 8.64
C TYR A 112 -4.11 10.32 9.30
N GLN A 113 -3.99 10.21 10.62
CA GLN A 113 -5.03 9.69 11.50
C GLN A 113 -5.15 10.60 12.72
N ASP A 114 -6.38 10.87 13.15
CA ASP A 114 -6.67 11.80 14.24
C ASP A 114 -5.98 13.18 14.06
N GLY A 115 -5.86 13.64 12.81
CA GLY A 115 -5.17 14.89 12.46
C GLY A 115 -3.64 14.85 12.57
N MET A 116 -3.05 13.71 12.91
CA MET A 116 -1.60 13.55 13.06
C MET A 116 -1.01 12.76 11.88
N PRO A 117 0.11 13.23 11.29
CA PRO A 117 0.70 12.53 10.16
C PRO A 117 1.35 11.20 10.62
N ILE A 118 0.99 10.11 9.96
CA ILE A 118 1.52 8.76 10.16
C ILE A 118 2.58 8.39 9.10
N LEU A 119 2.48 8.97 7.90
CA LEU A 119 3.46 8.86 6.81
C LEU A 119 3.64 10.23 6.15
N SER A 120 4.87 10.55 5.78
CA SER A 120 5.19 11.62 4.84
C SER A 120 5.91 11.05 3.63
N MET A 121 5.37 11.28 2.44
CA MET A 121 5.89 10.76 1.18
C MET A 121 6.04 11.89 0.15
N ILE A 122 7.08 11.84 -0.68
CA ILE A 122 7.19 12.61 -1.91
C ILE A 122 7.33 11.62 -3.06
N ALA A 123 6.56 11.81 -4.12
CA ALA A 123 6.59 10.98 -5.32
C ALA A 123 6.85 11.85 -6.56
N SER A 124 7.59 11.28 -7.51
CA SER A 124 7.89 11.90 -8.80
C SER A 124 7.33 11.06 -9.94
N PHE A 125 6.75 11.76 -10.90
CA PHE A 125 6.04 11.20 -12.05
C PHE A 125 6.65 11.77 -13.33
N GLN A 126 6.71 10.97 -14.37
CA GLN A 126 7.32 11.33 -15.65
C GLN A 126 6.46 10.81 -16.81
N GLU A 127 6.39 11.58 -17.89
CA GLU A 127 5.87 11.09 -19.17
C GLU A 127 6.77 9.98 -19.73
N ALA A 128 6.21 9.09 -20.55
CA ALA A 128 7.03 8.11 -21.25
C ALA A 128 8.03 8.83 -22.18
N ASP A 129 9.29 8.43 -22.14
CA ASP A 129 10.36 9.01 -22.94
C ASP A 129 11.36 7.92 -23.34
N GLU A 130 12.00 8.09 -24.49
CA GLU A 130 13.03 7.15 -24.96
C GLU A 130 14.38 7.48 -24.32
N GLY A 131 15.18 6.45 -24.07
CA GLY A 131 16.48 6.60 -23.44
C GLY A 131 17.34 5.36 -23.53
N ILE A 132 18.49 5.39 -22.87
CA ILE A 132 19.35 4.22 -22.75
C ILE A 132 18.66 3.21 -21.84
N ASP A 133 18.36 2.04 -22.38
CA ASP A 133 17.82 0.91 -21.62
C ASP A 133 18.94 -0.09 -21.30
N HIS A 134 19.17 -0.31 -20.00
CA HIS A 134 20.10 -1.32 -19.51
C HIS A 134 19.71 -1.74 -18.09
N GLN A 135 19.88 -3.02 -17.78
CA GLN A 135 19.68 -3.57 -16.45
C GLN A 135 20.73 -4.66 -16.18
N SER A 136 21.03 -4.91 -14.90
CA SER A 136 21.80 -6.10 -14.53
C SER A 136 21.02 -7.37 -14.91
N PRO A 137 21.69 -8.44 -15.37
CA PRO A 137 21.01 -9.70 -15.63
C PRO A 137 20.44 -10.29 -14.33
N MET A 138 19.33 -11.03 -14.45
CA MET A 138 18.76 -11.79 -13.33
C MET A 138 19.78 -12.85 -12.85
N PRO A 139 19.91 -13.11 -11.54
CA PRO A 139 20.79 -14.16 -11.03
C PRO A 139 20.41 -15.55 -11.56
N GLU A 140 21.42 -16.36 -11.89
CA GLU A 140 21.23 -17.75 -12.32
C GLU A 140 21.04 -18.70 -11.13
N GLY A 141 20.51 -19.90 -11.39
CA GLY A 141 20.37 -20.96 -10.38
C GLY A 141 19.25 -20.73 -9.36
N ILE A 142 18.35 -19.79 -9.62
CA ILE A 142 17.14 -19.58 -8.83
C ILE A 142 16.10 -20.63 -9.24
N PRO A 143 15.51 -21.39 -8.30
CA PRO A 143 14.49 -22.38 -8.63
C PRO A 143 13.19 -21.72 -9.12
N ASP A 144 12.44 -22.42 -9.96
CA ASP A 144 11.14 -21.97 -10.45
C ASP A 144 10.17 -21.77 -9.27
N PRO A 145 9.34 -20.71 -9.26
CA PRO A 145 8.40 -20.44 -8.17
C PRO A 145 7.49 -21.62 -7.84
N GLU A 146 7.04 -22.37 -8.84
CA GLU A 146 6.15 -23.54 -8.71
C GLU A 146 6.83 -24.73 -8.01
N SER A 147 8.16 -24.74 -7.96
CA SER A 147 8.95 -25.76 -7.25
C SER A 147 9.14 -25.43 -5.76
N LEU A 148 8.82 -24.21 -5.34
CA LEU A 148 8.96 -23.76 -3.96
C LEU A 148 7.65 -23.96 -3.19
N PRO A 149 7.72 -24.33 -1.90
CA PRO A 149 6.54 -24.38 -1.07
C PRO A 149 5.97 -22.98 -0.86
N SER A 150 4.64 -22.86 -0.90
CA SER A 150 4.00 -21.58 -0.62
C SER A 150 4.14 -21.21 0.87
N THR A 151 3.90 -19.94 1.19
CA THR A 151 3.82 -19.51 2.60
C THR A 151 2.73 -20.29 3.36
N ALA A 152 1.64 -20.67 2.68
CA ALA A 152 0.58 -21.49 3.25
C ALA A 152 1.05 -22.90 3.59
N ASP A 153 1.83 -23.54 2.72
CA ASP A 153 2.38 -24.88 2.95
C ASP A 153 3.35 -24.91 4.13
N LEU A 154 4.10 -23.82 4.32
CA LEU A 154 5.08 -23.68 5.40
C LEU A 154 4.42 -23.35 6.74
N LEU A 155 3.51 -22.38 6.76
CA LEU A 155 2.93 -21.86 8.00
C LEU A 155 1.68 -22.61 8.47
N GLY A 156 0.93 -23.26 7.56
CA GLY A 156 -0.31 -23.97 7.88
C GLY A 156 -0.14 -25.13 8.85
N LYS A 157 1.10 -25.58 9.09
CA LYS A 157 1.46 -26.64 10.03
C LYS A 157 1.53 -26.17 11.48
N PHE A 158 1.53 -24.86 11.73
CA PHE A 158 1.63 -24.29 13.08
C PHE A 158 0.27 -23.83 13.59
N ASP A 159 -0.16 -24.35 14.74
CA ASP A 159 -1.35 -23.86 15.44
C ASP A 159 -1.02 -22.56 16.20
N HIS A 160 -0.87 -21.48 15.44
CA HIS A 160 -0.58 -20.15 15.97
C HIS A 160 -1.42 -19.08 15.27
N PRO A 161 -2.00 -18.10 16.00
CA PRO A 161 -2.88 -17.09 15.42
C PRO A 161 -2.28 -16.28 14.26
N VAL A 162 -0.99 -15.97 14.33
CA VAL A 162 -0.26 -15.27 13.24
C VAL A 162 -0.07 -16.17 12.02
N ALA A 163 0.19 -17.46 12.24
CA ALA A 163 0.39 -18.44 11.16
C ALA A 163 -0.91 -18.72 10.39
N ARG A 164 -2.08 -18.48 11.01
CA ARG A 164 -3.39 -18.55 10.33
C ARG A 164 -3.73 -17.31 9.50
N HIS A 165 -3.14 -16.16 9.81
CA HIS A 165 -3.45 -14.87 9.16
C HIS A 165 -2.51 -14.52 7.98
N TRP A 166 -1.22 -14.84 8.10
CA TRP A 166 -0.19 -14.48 7.12
C TRP A 166 -0.29 -15.20 5.75
N PRO A 167 -0.64 -16.50 5.67
CA PRO A 167 -0.67 -17.25 4.41
C PRO A 167 -1.51 -16.60 3.31
N MET A 168 -2.58 -15.91 3.68
CA MET A 168 -3.57 -15.36 2.76
C MET A 168 -3.44 -13.85 2.56
N SER A 169 -2.57 -13.18 3.33
CA SER A 169 -2.32 -11.73 3.24
C SER A 169 -1.12 -11.39 2.35
N VAL A 170 -0.29 -12.38 2.00
CA VAL A 170 0.92 -12.28 1.14
C VAL A 170 0.72 -13.06 -0.17
N LEU A 171 -0.52 -13.17 -0.65
CA LEU A 171 -0.82 -13.91 -1.89
C LEU A 171 -0.72 -13.00 -3.14
N LEU A 172 0.28 -12.11 -3.17
CA LEU A 172 0.51 -11.16 -4.27
C LEU A 172 1.70 -11.51 -5.16
N ILE A 173 2.37 -12.65 -4.95
CA ILE A 173 3.53 -13.05 -5.78
C ILE A 173 3.44 -14.53 -6.20
N SER A 174 2.22 -15.08 -6.32
CA SER A 174 2.01 -16.44 -6.80
C SER A 174 0.69 -16.50 -7.55
N GLY A 175 0.64 -15.90 -8.74
CA GLY A 175 -0.57 -15.87 -9.54
C GLY A 175 -0.51 -14.92 -10.73
N MET A 176 0.43 -15.18 -11.66
CA MET A 176 0.25 -14.98 -13.10
C MET A 176 1.03 -16.07 -13.82
#